data_AF-A0A1J5TAY9-F1
#
_entry.id   AF-A0A1J5TAY9-F1
#
_cell.length_a   1.000
_cell.length_b   1.000
_cell.length_c   1.000
_cell.angle_alpha   90.00
_cell.angle_beta   90.00
_cell.angle_gamma   90.00
#
_symmetry.space_group_name_H-M   'P 1'
#
loop_
_entity.id
_entity.type
_entity.pdbx_description
1 polymer ?
#
loop_
_entity_poly.entity_id
_entity_poly.type
_entity_poly.pdbx_seq_one_letter_code
_entity_poly.pdbx_strand_id
1 'polypeptide(L)'
;MPTPGTDELRRLHFINALFAQVTGHDLYLAGQIRDAIAFSLSELEAQMREHPEYAARYDEAFNAAAARLLAECFKAMPAHGFFHWDASRTSTSATPLFARAELMEGIKRLSPYRESTLLITNLRPALLPPDRRATPRRVREYEEALAFIRDLAAARTPSFQSLQLLFL
;
A
#
# COMPACT_ATOMS: atom_id res chain seq x y z
N MET A 1 13.87 -5.08 -28.53
CA MET A 1 12.79 -5.28 -27.54
C MET A 1 11.90 -4.05 -27.57
N PRO A 2 10.57 -4.19 -27.57
CA PRO A 2 9.70 -3.02 -27.42
C PRO A 2 10.04 -2.34 -26.10
N THR A 3 10.22 -1.02 -26.13
CA THR A 3 10.43 -0.22 -24.92
C THR A 3 9.15 -0.28 -24.08
N PRO A 4 9.22 -0.72 -22.82
CA PRO A 4 8.05 -0.72 -21.95
C PRO A 4 7.55 0.72 -21.79
N GLY A 5 6.22 0.89 -21.82
CA GLY A 5 5.60 2.20 -21.60
C GLY A 5 5.95 2.74 -20.20
N THR A 6 5.93 4.05 -20.03
CA THR A 6 6.27 4.71 -18.75
C THR A 6 5.46 4.16 -17.57
N ASP A 7 4.18 3.86 -17.80
CA ASP A 7 3.30 3.29 -16.76
C ASP A 7 3.66 1.86 -16.37
N GLU A 8 4.15 1.07 -17.32
CA GLU A 8 4.56 -0.31 -17.10
C GLU A 8 5.85 -0.37 -16.28
N LEU A 9 6.82 0.51 -16.58
CA LEU A 9 8.02 0.69 -15.77
C LEU A 9 7.67 1.18 -14.36
N ARG A 10 6.77 2.15 -14.24
CA ARG A 10 6.31 2.63 -12.92
C ARG A 10 5.70 1.49 -12.10
N ARG A 11 4.84 0.66 -12.69
CA ARG A 11 4.25 -0.51 -12.01
C ARG A 11 5.28 -1.59 -11.66
N LEU A 12 6.29 -1.81 -12.51
CA LEU A 12 7.38 -2.73 -12.20
C LEU A 12 8.23 -2.25 -11.01
N HIS A 13 8.63 -0.97 -11.01
CA HIS A 13 9.37 -0.37 -9.90
C HIS A 13 8.56 -0.41 -8.61
N PHE A 14 7.27 -0.14 -8.70
CA PHE A 14 6.33 -0.26 -7.60
C PHE A 14 6.31 -1.66 -6.99
N ILE A 15 6.13 -2.70 -7.80
CA ILE A 15 6.14 -4.10 -7.33
C ILE A 15 7.50 -4.46 -6.74
N ASN A 16 8.60 -4.07 -7.39
CA ASN A 16 9.95 -4.35 -6.88
C ASN A 16 10.21 -3.71 -5.51
N ALA A 17 9.67 -2.51 -5.26
CA ALA A 17 9.77 -1.85 -3.96
C ALA A 17 8.85 -2.51 -2.92
N LEU A 18 7.60 -2.81 -3.31
CA LEU A 18 6.58 -3.37 -2.41
C LEU A 18 6.92 -4.79 -1.94
N PHE A 19 7.42 -5.62 -2.86
CA PHE A 19 7.77 -7.02 -2.61
C PHE A 19 9.24 -7.23 -2.27
N ALA A 20 10.01 -6.15 -2.05
CA ALA A 20 11.45 -6.22 -1.78
C ALA A 20 11.84 -7.26 -0.72
N GLN A 21 11.08 -7.36 0.38
CA GLN A 21 11.33 -8.35 1.44
C GLN A 21 11.00 -9.78 1.03
N VAL A 22 10.09 -9.97 0.08
CA VAL A 22 9.66 -11.28 -0.41
C VAL A 22 10.58 -11.76 -1.53
N THR A 23 11.00 -10.86 -2.42
CA THR A 23 11.77 -11.19 -3.64
C THR A 23 13.26 -10.87 -3.52
N GLY A 24 13.71 -10.19 -2.47
CA GLY A 24 15.10 -9.76 -2.34
C GLY A 24 15.53 -8.72 -3.39
N HIS A 25 14.60 -7.88 -3.85
CA HIS A 25 14.79 -6.95 -4.98
C HIS A 25 15.10 -7.63 -6.33
N ASP A 26 14.72 -8.89 -6.50
CA ASP A 26 14.82 -9.57 -7.78
C ASP A 26 13.80 -8.99 -8.77
N LEU A 27 14.31 -8.26 -9.77
CA LEU A 27 13.52 -7.63 -10.83
C LEU A 27 12.79 -8.65 -11.72
N TYR A 28 13.34 -9.86 -11.87
CA TYR A 28 12.69 -10.92 -12.63
C TYR A 28 11.44 -11.42 -11.89
N LEU A 29 11.56 -11.70 -10.58
CA LEU A 29 10.41 -12.07 -9.75
C LEU A 29 9.38 -10.92 -9.65
N ALA A 30 9.84 -9.67 -9.53
CA ALA A 30 8.97 -8.50 -9.57
C ALA A 30 8.20 -8.40 -10.90
N GLY A 31 8.86 -8.70 -12.02
CA GLY A 31 8.23 -8.79 -13.34
C GLY A 31 7.14 -9.86 -13.39
N GLN A 32 7.43 -11.07 -12.89
CA GLN A 32 6.45 -12.16 -12.82
C GLN A 32 5.22 -11.80 -11.97
N ILE A 33 5.43 -11.16 -10.82
CA ILE A 33 4.34 -10.71 -9.94
C ILE A 33 3.49 -9.66 -10.64
N ARG A 34 4.13 -8.66 -11.27
CA ARG A 34 3.42 -7.63 -12.05
C ARG A 34 2.57 -8.27 -13.15
N ASP A 35 3.13 -9.22 -13.89
CA ASP A 35 2.43 -9.88 -15.01
C ASP A 35 1.25 -10.72 -14.51
N ALA A 36 1.42 -11.41 -13.38
CA ALA A 36 0.33 -12.15 -12.75
C ALA A 36 -0.82 -11.23 -12.30
N ILE A 37 -0.50 -10.06 -11.72
CA ILE A 37 -1.51 -9.06 -11.35
C ILE A 37 -2.18 -8.49 -12.60
N ALA A 38 -1.41 -8.11 -13.62
CA ALA A 38 -1.94 -7.59 -14.88
C ALA A 38 -2.88 -8.59 -15.56
N PHE A 39 -2.49 -9.87 -15.58
CA PHE A 39 -3.33 -10.97 -16.09
C PHE A 39 -4.66 -11.07 -15.33
N SER A 40 -4.63 -10.99 -13.98
CA SER A 40 -5.84 -11.00 -13.15
C SER A 40 -6.77 -9.80 -13.38
N LEU A 41 -6.25 -8.71 -13.97
CA LEU A 41 -6.97 -7.48 -14.28
C LEU A 41 -7.14 -7.26 -15.79
N SER A 42 -6.98 -8.32 -16.60
CA SER A 42 -6.95 -8.23 -18.07
C SER A 42 -8.17 -7.55 -18.69
N GLU A 43 -9.38 -7.78 -18.17
CA GLU A 43 -10.59 -7.10 -18.62
C GLU A 43 -10.54 -5.59 -18.35
N LEU A 44 -10.08 -5.20 -17.16
CA LEU A 44 -9.94 -3.79 -16.78
C LEU A 44 -8.81 -3.12 -17.57
N GLU A 45 -7.75 -3.87 -17.88
CA GLU A 45 -6.65 -3.41 -18.73
C GLU A 45 -7.13 -3.15 -20.16
N ALA A 46 -7.97 -4.03 -20.71
CA ALA A 46 -8.59 -3.84 -22.02
C ALA A 46 -9.46 -2.57 -22.04
N GLN A 47 -10.31 -2.39 -21.02
CA GLN A 47 -11.12 -1.18 -20.85
C GLN A 47 -10.27 0.09 -20.77
N MET A 48 -9.16 0.06 -20.04
CA MET A 48 -8.23 1.20 -19.94
C MET A 48 -7.58 1.54 -21.29
N ARG A 49 -7.24 0.53 -22.12
CA ARG A 49 -6.68 0.78 -23.45
C ARG A 49 -7.69 1.44 -24.40
N GLU A 50 -8.96 1.07 -24.28
CA GLU A 50 -10.06 1.67 -25.05
C GLU A 50 -10.45 3.06 -24.51
N HIS A 51 -10.36 3.24 -23.19
CA HIS A 51 -10.78 4.42 -22.45
C HIS A 51 -9.67 4.87 -21.48
N PRO A 52 -8.73 5.73 -21.93
CA PRO A 52 -7.61 6.20 -21.11
C PRO A 52 -8.03 6.88 -19.79
N GLU A 53 -9.25 7.40 -19.71
CA GLU A 53 -9.87 7.94 -18.49
C GLU A 53 -9.98 6.91 -17.34
N TYR A 54 -9.93 5.61 -17.64
CA TYR A 54 -9.98 4.55 -16.63
C TYR A 54 -8.61 4.17 -16.05
N ALA A 55 -7.52 4.87 -16.43
CA ALA A 55 -6.18 4.62 -15.90
C ALA A 55 -6.12 4.68 -14.36
N ALA A 56 -6.77 5.67 -13.74
CA ALA A 56 -6.80 5.79 -12.28
C ALA A 56 -7.50 4.58 -11.61
N ARG A 57 -8.62 4.12 -12.20
CA ARG A 57 -9.35 2.94 -11.72
C ARG A 57 -8.53 1.66 -11.87
N TYR A 58 -7.78 1.54 -12.97
CA TYR A 58 -6.87 0.42 -13.16
C TYR A 58 -5.74 0.41 -12.12
N ASP A 59 -5.11 1.56 -11.86
CA ASP A 59 -4.05 1.68 -10.86
C ASP A 59 -4.57 1.37 -9.43
N GLU A 60 -5.77 1.83 -9.08
CA GLU A 60 -6.41 1.49 -7.80
C GLU A 60 -6.64 -0.03 -7.67
N ALA A 61 -7.17 -0.66 -8.72
CA ALA A 61 -7.36 -2.11 -8.75
C ALA A 61 -6.04 -2.87 -8.68
N PHE A 62 -5.01 -2.38 -9.36
CA PHE A 62 -3.66 -2.94 -9.35
C PHE A 62 -3.03 -2.86 -7.95
N ASN A 63 -3.10 -1.70 -7.30
CA ASN A 63 -2.61 -1.53 -5.93
C ASN A 63 -3.36 -2.42 -4.94
N ALA A 64 -4.69 -2.53 -5.08
CA ALA A 64 -5.51 -3.40 -4.25
C ALA A 64 -5.21 -4.90 -4.47
N ALA A 65 -4.88 -5.32 -5.69
CA ALA A 65 -4.44 -6.67 -6.00
C ALA A 65 -3.05 -6.96 -5.43
N ALA A 66 -2.12 -6.00 -5.55
CA ALA A 66 -0.77 -6.10 -4.99
C ALA A 66 -0.80 -6.19 -3.45
N ALA A 67 -1.62 -5.38 -2.78
CA ALA A 67 -1.80 -5.43 -1.32
C ALA A 67 -2.36 -6.78 -0.86
N ARG A 68 -3.36 -7.33 -1.59
CA ARG A 68 -3.92 -8.66 -1.31
C ARG A 68 -2.89 -9.76 -1.50
N LEU A 69 -2.12 -9.72 -2.59
CA LEU A 69 -1.07 -10.71 -2.84
C LEU A 69 0.03 -10.66 -1.77
N LEU A 70 0.46 -9.47 -1.37
CA LEU A 70 1.45 -9.28 -0.31
C LEU A 70 0.96 -9.87 1.02
N ALA A 71 -0.32 -9.68 1.35
CA ALA A 71 -0.94 -10.28 2.54
C ALA A 71 -0.89 -11.82 2.49
N GLU A 72 -1.17 -12.43 1.34
CA GLU A 72 -1.06 -13.90 1.18
C GLU A 72 0.39 -14.38 1.29
N CYS A 73 1.37 -13.64 0.74
CA CYS A 73 2.79 -13.96 0.89
C CYS A 73 3.21 -13.99 2.37
N PHE A 74 2.80 -13.00 3.16
CA PHE A 74 3.15 -12.96 4.58
C PHE A 74 2.38 -13.95 5.44
N LYS A 75 1.15 -14.35 5.07
CA LYS A 75 0.45 -15.45 5.74
C LYS A 75 1.22 -16.77 5.67
N ALA A 76 1.94 -17.01 4.57
CA ALA A 76 2.80 -18.18 4.42
C ALA A 76 4.09 -18.12 5.25
N MET A 77 4.42 -16.96 5.84
CA MET A 77 5.62 -16.74 6.66
C MET A 77 5.24 -16.64 8.15
N PRO A 78 5.27 -17.74 8.91
CA PRO A 78 4.75 -17.77 10.28
C PRO A 78 5.54 -16.90 11.28
N ALA A 79 6.78 -16.54 10.95
CA ALA A 79 7.63 -15.69 11.79
C ALA A 79 7.45 -14.18 11.53
N HIS A 80 6.67 -13.80 10.51
CA HIS A 80 6.50 -12.40 10.11
C HIS A 80 5.09 -11.89 10.42
N GLY A 81 5.02 -10.76 11.11
CA GLY A 81 3.75 -10.10 11.41
C GLY A 81 3.29 -9.25 10.23
N PHE A 82 2.03 -9.37 9.82
CA PHE A 82 1.48 -8.50 8.78
C PHE A 82 0.17 -7.87 9.24
N PHE A 83 0.06 -6.55 9.08
CA PHE A 83 -1.19 -5.83 9.27
C PHE A 83 -1.42 -4.86 8.12
N HIS A 84 -2.60 -4.96 7.51
CA HIS A 84 -3.05 -4.05 6.46
C HIS A 84 -4.13 -3.12 7.01
N TRP A 85 -3.87 -1.83 6.94
CA TRP A 85 -4.81 -0.77 7.24
C TRP A 85 -5.18 -0.01 5.96
N ASP A 86 -6.46 0.06 5.66
CA ASP A 86 -7.00 0.82 4.54
C ASP A 86 -7.71 2.06 5.06
N ALA A 87 -7.14 3.24 4.79
CA ALA A 87 -7.66 4.52 5.27
C ALA A 87 -9.01 4.90 4.64
N SER A 88 -9.35 4.29 3.50
CA SER A 88 -10.62 4.50 2.79
C SER A 88 -11.68 3.47 3.12
N ARG A 89 -11.38 2.49 3.97
CA ARG A 89 -12.29 1.38 4.32
C ARG A 89 -13.63 1.87 4.84
N THR A 90 -13.63 2.93 5.64
CA THR A 90 -14.84 3.60 6.11
C THR A 90 -14.69 5.11 5.97
N SER A 91 -15.81 5.84 5.96
CA SER A 91 -15.81 7.30 5.90
C SER A 91 -15.12 7.96 7.09
N THR A 92 -14.95 7.24 8.21
CA THR A 92 -14.31 7.75 9.43
C THR A 92 -12.91 7.20 9.66
N SER A 93 -12.46 6.16 8.95
CA SER A 93 -11.16 5.50 9.21
C SER A 93 -10.00 6.48 9.17
N ALA A 94 -9.95 7.40 8.20
CA ALA A 94 -8.89 8.40 8.10
C ALA A 94 -8.98 9.55 9.12
N THR A 95 -10.06 9.63 9.93
CA THR A 95 -10.16 10.66 10.96
C THR A 95 -9.22 10.35 12.14
N PRO A 96 -8.62 11.37 12.80
CA PRO A 96 -7.53 11.15 13.76
C PRO A 96 -7.85 10.14 14.87
N LEU A 97 -9.06 10.16 15.42
CA LEU A 97 -9.47 9.28 16.52
C LEU A 97 -9.52 7.81 16.08
N PHE A 98 -10.15 7.54 14.93
CA PHE A 98 -10.32 6.19 14.41
C PHE A 98 -9.01 5.65 13.83
N ALA A 99 -8.27 6.47 13.08
CA ALA A 99 -6.93 6.12 12.61
C ALA A 99 -6.03 5.69 13.77
N ARG A 100 -6.01 6.46 14.87
CA ARG A 100 -5.26 6.10 16.08
C ARG A 100 -5.71 4.77 16.66
N ALA A 101 -7.02 4.55 16.83
CA ALA A 101 -7.54 3.33 17.44
C ALA A 101 -7.21 2.08 16.60
N GLU A 102 -7.49 2.14 15.30
CA GLU A 102 -7.27 1.02 14.36
C GLU A 102 -5.78 0.71 14.19
N LEU A 103 -4.92 1.73 14.09
CA LEU A 103 -3.47 1.54 14.00
C LEU A 103 -2.87 1.02 15.31
N MET A 104 -3.33 1.50 16.47
CA MET A 104 -2.90 0.94 17.74
C MET A 104 -3.27 -0.53 17.89
N GLU A 105 -4.47 -0.91 17.43
CA GLU A 105 -4.88 -2.31 17.38
C GLU A 105 -3.97 -3.12 16.43
N GLY A 106 -3.68 -2.59 15.25
CA GLY A 106 -2.75 -3.20 14.30
C GLY A 106 -1.35 -3.42 14.88
N ILE A 107 -0.75 -2.38 15.44
CA ILE A 107 0.59 -2.46 16.05
C ILE A 107 0.58 -3.44 17.23
N LYS A 108 -0.49 -3.47 18.03
CA LYS A 108 -0.63 -4.46 19.11
C LYS A 108 -0.65 -5.89 18.56
N ARG A 109 -1.29 -6.15 17.42
CA ARG A 109 -1.29 -7.48 16.77
C ARG A 109 0.09 -7.85 16.23
N LEU A 110 0.90 -6.86 15.85
CA LEU A 110 2.28 -7.07 15.37
C LEU A 110 3.28 -7.31 16.50
N SER A 111 2.94 -6.97 17.75
CA SER A 111 3.86 -7.07 18.89
C SER A 111 4.47 -8.45 19.18
N PRO A 112 3.87 -9.61 18.84
CA PRO A 112 4.51 -10.90 19.05
C PRO A 112 5.65 -11.20 18.06
N TYR A 113 5.69 -10.51 16.92
CA TYR A 113 6.61 -10.81 15.83
C TYR A 113 7.89 -9.99 15.94
N ARG A 114 9.04 -10.59 15.58
CA ARG A 114 10.32 -9.86 15.52
C ARG A 114 10.43 -9.01 14.27
N GLU A 115 9.91 -9.52 13.17
CA GLU A 115 9.84 -8.82 11.90
C GLU A 115 8.37 -8.63 11.55
N SER A 116 8.00 -7.41 11.18
CA SER A 116 6.61 -7.12 10.84
C SER A 116 6.50 -6.03 9.78
N THR A 117 5.40 -6.07 9.04
CA THR A 117 5.05 -5.08 8.02
C THR A 117 3.68 -4.49 8.33
N LEU A 118 3.63 -3.17 8.46
CA LEU A 118 2.41 -2.38 8.50
C LEU A 118 2.19 -1.75 7.13
N LEU A 119 1.21 -2.28 6.40
CA LEU A 119 0.79 -1.76 5.10
C LEU A 119 -0.35 -0.77 5.26
N ILE A 120 -0.19 0.42 4.70
CA ILE A 120 -1.19 1.49 4.72
C ILE A 120 -1.60 1.80 3.29
N THR A 121 -2.87 1.60 2.94
CA THR A 121 -3.39 1.95 1.61
C THR A 121 -4.35 3.13 1.69
N ASN A 122 -4.43 3.87 0.58
CA ASN A 122 -5.50 4.84 0.32
C ASN A 122 -5.53 6.04 1.29
N LEU A 123 -4.43 6.32 1.99
CA LEU A 123 -4.36 7.46 2.92
C LEU A 123 -4.54 8.80 2.18
N ARG A 124 -3.90 8.94 1.02
CA ARG A 124 -4.00 10.14 0.20
C ARG A 124 -5.43 10.36 -0.31
N PRO A 125 -6.07 9.43 -1.04
CA PRO A 125 -7.44 9.66 -1.52
C PRO A 125 -8.46 9.85 -0.38
N ALA A 126 -8.22 9.29 0.82
CA ALA A 126 -9.10 9.51 1.97
C ALA A 126 -9.06 10.95 2.50
N LEU A 127 -7.91 11.63 2.47
CA LEU A 127 -7.73 13.00 3.00
C LEU A 127 -7.70 14.07 1.90
N LEU A 128 -7.22 13.71 0.72
CA LEU A 128 -7.06 14.51 -0.50
C LEU A 128 -7.75 13.79 -1.67
N PRO A 129 -9.09 13.72 -1.67
CA PRO A 129 -9.83 13.04 -2.73
C PRO A 129 -9.64 13.78 -4.07
N PRO A 130 -9.46 13.04 -5.19
CA PRO A 130 -9.02 13.60 -6.47
C PRO A 130 -10.06 14.51 -7.14
N ASP A 131 -11.34 14.32 -6.82
CA ASP A 131 -12.48 15.12 -7.29
C ASP A 131 -12.60 16.47 -6.57
N ARG A 132 -11.80 16.72 -5.52
CA ARG A 132 -11.88 17.94 -4.71
C ARG A 132 -10.58 18.73 -4.73
N ARG A 133 -10.72 20.05 -4.56
CA ARG A 133 -9.58 20.95 -4.43
C ARG A 133 -8.69 20.57 -3.23
N ALA A 134 -7.40 20.40 -3.49
CA ALA A 134 -6.36 20.31 -2.47
C ALA A 134 -6.14 21.69 -1.82
N THR A 135 -6.87 21.97 -0.75
CA THR A 135 -6.67 23.21 0.02
C THR A 135 -5.41 23.08 0.90
N PRO A 136 -4.75 24.20 1.25
CA PRO A 136 -3.59 24.16 2.15
C PRO A 136 -3.88 23.43 3.47
N ARG A 137 -5.12 23.58 3.97
CA ARG A 137 -5.60 22.86 5.15
C ARG A 137 -5.59 21.34 4.96
N ARG A 138 -6.11 20.81 3.86
CA ARG A 138 -6.16 19.36 3.62
C ARG A 138 -4.77 18.77 3.35
N VAL A 139 -3.90 19.52 2.67
CA VAL A 139 -2.51 19.10 2.48
C VAL A 139 -1.83 18.96 3.83
N ARG A 140 -2.01 19.95 4.71
CA ARG A 140 -1.53 19.89 6.09
C ARG A 140 -2.13 18.73 6.88
N GLU A 141 -3.44 18.49 6.78
CA GLU A 141 -4.09 17.34 7.45
C GLU A 141 -3.49 15.99 6.98
N TYR A 142 -3.17 15.86 5.68
CA TYR A 142 -2.49 14.67 5.13
C TYR A 142 -1.06 14.52 5.65
N GLU A 143 -0.29 15.61 5.70
CA GLU A 143 1.08 15.61 6.23
C GLU A 143 1.10 15.30 7.74
N GLU A 144 0.18 15.88 8.50
CA GLU A 144 0.00 15.61 9.94
C GLU A 144 -0.39 14.15 10.18
N ALA A 145 -1.26 13.57 9.35
CA ALA A 145 -1.59 12.15 9.42
C ALA A 145 -0.37 11.26 9.13
N LEU A 146 0.43 11.57 8.10
CA LEU A 146 1.67 10.84 7.81
C LEU A 146 2.66 10.89 8.98
N ALA A 147 2.90 12.08 9.52
CA ALA A 147 3.79 12.27 10.67
C ALA A 147 3.28 11.50 11.88
N PHE A 148 1.99 11.64 12.21
CA PHE A 148 1.36 10.93 13.30
C PHE A 148 1.54 9.40 13.19
N ILE A 149 1.33 8.83 12.01
CA ILE A 149 1.46 7.39 11.81
C ILE A 149 2.92 6.92 12.00
N ARG A 150 3.87 7.67 11.45
CA ARG A 150 5.31 7.39 11.61
C ARG A 150 5.72 7.47 13.07
N ASP A 151 5.31 8.51 13.78
CA ASP A 151 5.61 8.70 15.19
C ASP A 151 4.95 7.64 16.07
N LEU A 152 3.70 7.27 15.76
CA LEU A 152 3.00 6.20 16.47
C LEU A 152 3.69 4.85 16.28
N ALA A 153 4.07 4.51 15.05
CA ALA A 153 4.82 3.30 14.76
C ALA A 153 6.15 3.29 15.52
N ALA A 154 6.96 4.35 15.38
CA ALA A 154 8.26 4.47 16.05
C ALA A 154 8.15 4.39 17.59
N ALA A 155 7.15 5.04 18.19
CA ALA A 155 6.95 5.03 19.63
C ALA A 155 6.45 3.69 20.19
N ARG A 156 5.92 2.80 19.34
CA ARG A 156 5.31 1.53 19.75
C ARG A 156 6.06 0.30 19.27
N THR A 157 7.03 0.45 18.39
CA THR A 157 7.96 -0.61 18.01
C THR A 157 9.08 -0.72 19.05
N PRO A 158 9.17 -1.85 19.80
CA PRO A 158 10.28 -2.11 20.70
C PRO A 158 11.61 -2.20 19.95
N SER A 159 12.73 -1.90 20.62
CA SER A 159 14.07 -1.92 20.02
C SER A 159 14.52 -3.28 19.48
N PHE A 160 13.88 -4.38 19.91
CA PHE A 160 14.17 -5.73 19.42
C PHE A 160 13.34 -6.13 18.19
N GLN A 161 12.39 -5.27 17.75
CA GLN A 161 11.54 -5.51 16.59
C GLN A 161 11.97 -4.66 15.41
N SER A 162 11.82 -5.23 14.22
CA SER A 162 11.90 -4.52 12.95
C SER A 162 10.48 -4.35 12.41
N LEU A 163 9.99 -3.12 12.36
CA LEU A 163 8.71 -2.77 11.74
C LEU A 163 8.98 -2.04 10.43
N GLN A 164 8.56 -2.64 9.31
CA GLN A 164 8.53 -1.98 8.02
C GLN A 164 7.19 -1.27 7.84
N LEU A 165 7.24 0.03 7.54
CA LEU A 165 6.06 0.85 7.28
C LEU A 165 5.96 1.14 5.77
N LEU A 166 4.88 0.71 5.14
CA LEU A 166 4.65 0.86 3.70
C LEU A 166 3.38 1.70 3.45
N PHE A 167 3.48 2.69 2.57
CA PHE A 167 2.36 3.53 2.14
C PHE A 167 2.07 3.30 0.66
N LEU A 168 0.80 3.03 0.35
CA LEU A 168 0.24 2.79 -0.98
C LEU A 168 -0.84 3.82 -1.32
#